data_AF-A0A9E4Y3C8-F1
#
_entry.id   AF-A0A9E4Y3C8-F1
#
_cell.length_a   1.000
_cell.length_b   1.000
_cell.length_c   1.000
_cell.angle_alpha   90.00
_cell.angle_beta   90.00
_cell.angle_gamma   90.00
#
_symmetry.space_group_name_H-M   'P 1'
#
loop_
_entity.id
_entity.type
_entity.pdbx_description
1 polymer ?
#
loop_
_entity_poly.entity_id
_entity_poly.type
_entity_poly.pdbx_seq_one_letter_code
_entity_poly.pdbx_strand_id
1 'polypeptide(L)'
;MTTQVIDTNADFLRREQAEDIFFGQLVINWARWFVIAAGVALVMILMTDPDELAVGILPIVGLMVVNFYLHGRRLARKPANRGLVAISSVLDLAVITAVIAIGPGDAGTGLGNQFYVAYFPVIAAFGFVMPRRFTVVYILIAMVAYATTCLLINAQIVDGGEVNWNTFEALVTRLIVIGAVGGLASFFWRVQRSRRRDFNG
;
A
#
# COMPACT_ATOMS: atom_id res chain seq x y z
N MET A 1 -26.97 29.61 -29.67
CA MET A 1 -26.90 28.14 -29.65
C MET A 1 -25.45 27.73 -29.78
N THR A 2 -24.78 27.44 -28.67
CA THR A 2 -23.41 26.91 -28.67
C THR A 2 -23.48 25.41 -28.89
N THR A 3 -23.02 24.95 -30.05
CA THR A 3 -22.85 23.53 -30.37
C THR A 3 -21.85 22.95 -29.38
N GLN A 4 -22.34 22.28 -28.34
CA GLN A 4 -21.52 21.53 -27.41
C GLN A 4 -20.96 20.34 -28.20
N VAL A 5 -19.72 20.44 -28.66
CA VAL A 5 -19.01 19.34 -29.29
C VAL A 5 -18.86 18.26 -28.22
N ILE A 6 -19.69 17.22 -28.30
CA ILE A 6 -19.56 16.04 -27.45
C ILE A 6 -18.28 15.34 -27.89
N ASP A 7 -17.20 15.54 -27.14
CA ASP A 7 -15.98 14.77 -27.30
C ASP A 7 -16.21 13.37 -26.72
N THR A 8 -16.78 12.50 -27.56
CA THR A 8 -17.15 11.12 -27.23
C THR A 8 -15.98 10.32 -26.67
N ASN A 9 -14.75 10.63 -27.08
CA ASN A 9 -13.54 9.98 -26.58
C ASN A 9 -13.21 10.40 -25.14
N ALA A 10 -13.30 11.69 -24.83
CA ALA A 10 -13.06 12.19 -23.47
C ALA A 10 -14.09 11.67 -22.46
N ASP A 11 -15.35 11.53 -22.89
CA ASP A 11 -16.42 11.01 -22.05
C ASP A 11 -16.31 9.50 -21.84
N PHE A 12 -15.90 8.75 -22.86
CA PHE A 12 -15.60 7.33 -22.74
C PHE A 12 -14.46 7.06 -21.75
N LEU A 13 -13.34 7.80 -21.87
CA LEU A 13 -12.20 7.67 -20.95
C LEU A 13 -12.57 8.01 -19.51
N ARG A 14 -13.43 9.02 -19.29
CA ARG A 14 -13.92 9.37 -17.95
C ARG A 14 -14.77 8.26 -17.33
N ARG A 15 -15.65 7.64 -18.11
CA ARG A 15 -16.47 6.50 -17.66
C ARG A 15 -15.61 5.27 -17.36
N GLU A 16 -14.70 4.91 -18.25
CA GLU A 16 -13.77 3.78 -18.07
C GLU A 16 -12.94 3.94 -16.79
N GLN A 17 -12.42 5.15 -16.52
CA GLN A 17 -11.69 5.42 -15.29
C GLN A 17 -12.58 5.46 -14.03
N ALA A 18 -13.86 5.79 -14.14
CA ALA A 18 -14.79 5.78 -12.99
C ALA A 18 -15.16 4.34 -12.61
N GLU A 19 -15.36 3.47 -13.60
CA GLU A 19 -15.58 2.03 -13.40
C GLU A 19 -14.36 1.35 -12.77
N ASP A 20 -13.15 1.67 -13.24
CA ASP A 20 -11.90 1.15 -12.66
C ASP A 20 -11.79 1.50 -11.16
N ILE A 21 -12.19 2.72 -10.77
CA ILE A 21 -12.22 3.12 -9.36
C ILE A 21 -13.30 2.37 -8.61
N PHE A 22 -14.50 2.22 -9.18
CA PHE A 22 -15.62 1.56 -8.52
C PHE A 22 -15.34 0.09 -8.23
N PHE A 23 -14.86 -0.67 -9.22
CA PHE A 23 -14.46 -2.07 -9.02
C PHE A 23 -13.18 -2.18 -8.19
N GLY A 24 -12.22 -1.30 -8.44
CA GLY A 24 -10.97 -1.25 -7.70
C GLY A 24 -11.15 -0.96 -6.21
N GLN A 25 -12.19 -0.20 -5.85
CA GLN A 25 -12.52 0.15 -4.48
C GLN A 25 -12.87 -1.08 -3.62
N LEU A 26 -13.43 -2.14 -4.21
CA LEU A 26 -13.65 -3.41 -3.53
C LEU A 26 -12.32 -4.10 -3.22
N VAL A 27 -11.40 -4.14 -4.20
CA VAL A 27 -10.08 -4.75 -4.05
C VAL A 27 -9.24 -4.03 -2.98
N ILE A 28 -9.24 -2.69 -3.00
CA ILE A 28 -8.56 -1.89 -1.96
C ILE A 28 -9.17 -2.15 -0.58
N ASN A 29 -10.49 -2.32 -0.48
CA ASN A 29 -11.13 -2.67 0.78
C ASN A 29 -10.61 -3.99 1.34
N TRP A 30 -10.57 -5.03 0.50
CA TRP A 30 -10.12 -6.36 0.89
C TRP A 30 -8.64 -6.38 1.23
N ALA A 31 -7.81 -5.68 0.45
CA ALA A 31 -6.38 -5.56 0.75
C ALA A 31 -6.14 -4.93 2.14
N ARG A 32 -6.93 -3.92 2.53
CA ARG A 32 -6.84 -3.34 3.87
C ARG A 32 -7.23 -4.30 4.98
N TRP A 33 -8.31 -5.06 4.78
CA TRP A 33 -8.68 -6.09 5.73
C TRP A 33 -7.61 -7.18 5.85
N PHE A 34 -6.92 -7.50 4.76
CA PHE A 34 -5.78 -8.40 4.79
C PHE A 34 -4.59 -7.83 5.58
N VAL A 35 -4.29 -6.54 5.42
CA VAL A 35 -3.25 -5.86 6.23
C VAL A 35 -3.58 -5.88 7.71
N ILE A 36 -4.83 -5.57 8.07
CA ILE A 36 -5.29 -5.60 9.46
C ILE A 36 -5.18 -7.03 10.01
N ALA A 37 -5.69 -8.03 9.28
CA ALA A 37 -5.64 -9.42 9.70
C ALA A 37 -4.20 -9.95 9.85
N ALA A 38 -3.33 -9.67 8.87
CA ALA A 38 -1.92 -10.03 8.92
C ALA A 38 -1.19 -9.31 10.07
N GLY A 39 -1.50 -8.03 10.30
CA GLY A 39 -0.97 -7.28 11.42
C GLY A 39 -1.36 -7.91 12.75
N VAL A 40 -2.64 -8.24 12.95
CA VAL A 40 -3.12 -8.91 14.17
C VAL A 40 -2.41 -10.25 14.35
N ALA A 41 -2.33 -11.07 13.28
CA ALA A 41 -1.67 -12.36 13.33
C ALA A 41 -0.19 -12.22 13.70
N LEU A 42 0.54 -11.28 13.09
CA LEU A 42 1.96 -11.05 13.38
C LEU A 42 2.17 -10.58 14.82
N VAL A 43 1.37 -9.64 15.32
CA VAL A 43 1.44 -9.19 16.73
C VAL A 43 1.21 -10.37 17.67
N MET A 44 0.18 -11.18 17.42
CA MET A 44 -0.15 -12.32 18.27
C MET A 44 0.89 -13.45 18.21
N ILE A 45 1.62 -13.60 17.10
CA ILE A 45 2.64 -14.64 16.93
C ILE A 45 3.98 -14.20 17.53
N LEU A 46 4.34 -12.92 17.40
CA LEU A 46 5.68 -12.43 17.69
C LEU A 46 5.82 -11.84 19.10
N MET A 47 4.73 -11.33 19.70
CA MET A 47 4.81 -10.60 20.98
C MET A 47 4.41 -11.53 22.12
N THR A 48 5.34 -11.74 23.03
CA THR A 48 5.13 -12.56 24.24
C THR A 48 4.79 -11.72 25.46
N ASP A 49 5.25 -10.46 25.50
CA ASP A 49 5.05 -9.58 26.65
C ASP A 49 3.76 -8.75 26.51
N PRO A 50 2.93 -8.64 27.57
CA PRO A 50 1.67 -7.89 27.52
C PRO A 50 1.85 -6.40 27.16
N ASP A 51 2.94 -5.80 27.61
CA ASP A 51 3.23 -4.38 27.35
C ASP A 51 3.61 -4.16 25.87
N GLU A 52 4.41 -5.05 25.28
CA GLU A 52 4.75 -5.02 23.86
C GLU A 52 3.54 -5.30 22.97
N LEU A 53 2.64 -6.20 23.40
CA LEU A 53 1.39 -6.48 22.73
C LEU A 53 0.50 -5.23 22.67
N ALA A 54 0.38 -4.49 23.77
CA ALA A 54 -0.43 -3.27 23.84
C ALA A 54 0.12 -2.17 22.92
N VAL A 55 1.44 -2.01 22.85
CA VAL A 55 2.08 -1.05 21.93
C VAL A 55 1.95 -1.50 20.47
N GLY A 56 2.18 -2.78 20.20
CA GLY A 56 2.13 -3.36 18.85
C GLY A 56 0.73 -3.35 18.22
N ILE A 57 -0.33 -3.45 19.03
CA ILE A 57 -1.71 -3.46 18.53
C ILE A 57 -2.26 -2.05 18.22
N LEU A 58 -1.70 -1.01 18.85
CA LEU A 58 -2.20 0.36 18.74
C LEU A 58 -2.25 0.88 17.28
N PRO A 59 -1.23 0.70 16.44
CA PRO A 59 -1.27 1.10 15.02
C PRO A 59 -2.32 0.32 14.22
N ILE A 60 -2.53 -0.96 14.55
CA ILE A 60 -3.53 -1.81 13.90
C ILE A 60 -4.93 -1.31 14.22
N VAL A 61 -5.19 -0.95 15.48
CA VAL A 61 -6.46 -0.34 15.90
C VAL A 61 -6.68 0.99 15.17
N GLY A 62 -5.64 1.82 15.04
CA GLY A 62 -5.71 3.06 14.24
C GLY A 62 -6.09 2.80 12.78
N LEU A 63 -5.42 1.85 12.12
CA LEU A 63 -5.78 1.41 10.76
C LEU A 63 -7.20 0.88 10.68
N MET A 64 -7.64 0.12 11.68
CA MET A 64 -8.98 -0.45 11.73
C MET A 64 -10.05 0.63 11.81
N VAL A 65 -9.87 1.65 12.65
CA VAL A 65 -10.80 2.80 12.75
C VAL A 65 -10.88 3.56 11.42
N VAL A 66 -9.74 3.91 10.83
CA VAL A 66 -9.69 4.61 9.54
C VAL A 66 -10.33 3.78 8.43
N ASN A 67 -10.00 2.49 8.36
CA ASN A 67 -10.55 1.58 7.37
C ASN A 67 -12.07 1.40 7.55
N PHE A 68 -12.54 1.26 8.79
CA PHE A 68 -13.96 1.09 9.09
C PHE A 68 -14.77 2.35 8.73
N TYR A 69 -14.26 3.54 9.02
CA TYR A 69 -14.87 4.80 8.61
C TYR A 69 -14.99 4.91 7.08
N LEU A 70 -13.91 4.59 6.36
CA LEU A 70 -13.89 4.60 4.89
C LEU A 70 -14.79 3.51 4.29
N HIS A 71 -14.92 2.37 4.96
CA HIS A 71 -15.85 1.30 4.58
C HIS A 71 -17.33 1.71 4.82
N GLY A 72 -17.65 2.30 5.97
CA GLY A 72 -18.98 2.82 6.27
C GLY A 72 -19.43 3.91 5.30
N ARG A 73 -18.52 4.82 4.92
CA ARG A 73 -18.81 5.85 3.91
C ARG A 73 -19.12 5.26 2.52
N ARG A 74 -18.54 4.11 2.17
CA ARG A 74 -18.85 3.37 0.93
C ARG A 74 -20.24 2.77 0.96
N LEU A 75 -20.60 2.11 2.07
CA LEU A 75 -21.94 1.56 2.29
C LEU A 75 -23.02 2.65 2.20
N ALA A 76 -22.69 3.89 2.58
CA ALA A 76 -23.54 5.08 2.42
C ALA A 76 -23.61 5.64 0.98
N ARG A 77 -23.18 4.89 -0.05
CA ARG A 77 -23.25 5.23 -1.49
C ARG A 77 -22.62 6.56 -1.90
N LYS A 78 -21.64 7.08 -1.16
CA LYS A 78 -20.82 8.22 -1.58
C LYS A 78 -19.56 7.67 -2.25
N PRO A 79 -19.51 7.50 -3.59
CA PRO A 79 -18.37 6.89 -4.27
C PRO A 79 -17.10 7.67 -3.96
N ALA A 80 -16.01 6.94 -3.66
CA ALA A 80 -14.73 7.58 -3.40
C ALA A 80 -14.21 8.18 -4.71
N ASN A 81 -13.88 9.47 -4.70
CA ASN A 81 -13.14 10.07 -5.79
C ASN A 81 -11.67 9.57 -5.76
N ARG A 82 -10.94 9.75 -6.87
CA ARG A 82 -9.52 9.36 -6.98
C ARG A 82 -8.66 9.91 -5.83
N GLY A 83 -8.94 11.13 -5.40
CA GLY A 83 -8.24 11.79 -4.30
C GLY A 83 -8.39 11.04 -2.99
N LEU A 84 -9.60 10.58 -2.67
CA LEU A 84 -9.87 9.84 -1.43
C LEU A 84 -9.17 8.48 -1.42
N VAL A 85 -9.12 7.80 -2.58
CA VAL A 85 -8.32 6.58 -2.74
C VAL A 85 -6.84 6.86 -2.51
N ALA A 86 -6.27 7.86 -3.20
CA ALA A 86 -4.87 8.21 -3.08
C ALA A 86 -4.47 8.61 -1.65
N ILE A 87 -5.23 9.51 -1.00
CA ILE A 87 -5.02 9.93 0.39
C ILE A 87 -5.04 8.71 1.31
N SER A 88 -6.03 7.84 1.12
CA SER A 88 -6.18 6.68 1.99
C SER A 88 -5.04 5.66 1.82
N SER A 89 -4.50 5.48 0.60
CA SER A 89 -3.32 4.65 0.38
C SER A 89 -2.05 5.27 0.96
N VAL A 90 -1.90 6.60 0.89
CA VAL A 90 -0.80 7.31 1.57
C VAL A 90 -0.88 7.13 3.09
N LEU A 91 -2.09 7.16 3.67
CA LEU A 91 -2.28 6.88 5.10
C LEU A 91 -1.90 5.43 5.44
N ASP A 92 -2.32 4.45 4.65
CA ASP A 92 -1.93 3.05 4.85
C ASP A 92 -0.40 2.91 4.84
N LEU A 93 0.25 3.55 3.87
CA LEU A 93 1.71 3.57 3.75
C LEU A 93 2.37 4.19 4.99
N ALA A 94 1.90 5.37 5.40
CA ALA A 94 2.45 6.10 6.54
C ALA A 94 2.32 5.29 7.84
N VAL A 95 1.19 4.59 8.04
CA VAL A 95 1.04 3.74 9.23
C VAL A 95 1.98 2.54 9.18
N ILE A 96 2.08 1.84 8.04
CA ILE A 96 3.03 0.71 7.91
C ILE A 96 4.46 1.18 8.18
N THR A 97 4.85 2.33 7.62
CA THR A 97 6.17 2.94 7.87
C THR A 97 6.35 3.26 9.35
N ALA A 98 5.34 3.82 10.03
CA ALA A 98 5.39 4.11 11.46
C ALA A 98 5.51 2.84 12.33
N VAL A 99 4.82 1.74 11.97
CA VAL A 99 4.96 0.45 12.67
C VAL A 99 6.39 -0.07 12.58
N ILE A 100 6.99 0.03 11.40
CA ILE A 100 8.37 -0.41 11.16
C ILE A 100 9.37 0.48 11.89
N ALA A 101 9.07 1.76 12.00
CA ALA A 101 9.87 2.74 12.71
C ALA A 101 9.85 2.54 14.23
N ILE A 102 8.68 2.27 14.80
CA ILE A 102 8.53 2.18 16.25
C ILE A 102 8.95 0.79 16.75
N GLY A 103 8.42 -0.28 16.14
CA GLY A 103 8.72 -1.68 16.48
C GLY A 103 8.57 -2.08 17.96
N PRO A 104 8.52 -3.39 18.28
CA PRO A 104 8.72 -3.87 19.64
C PRO A 104 10.23 -4.01 19.90
N GLY A 105 10.82 -3.06 20.65
CA GLY A 105 12.24 -3.09 21.02
C GLY A 105 13.24 -2.92 19.87
N ASP A 106 14.53 -2.86 20.19
CA ASP A 106 15.61 -2.53 19.23
C ASP A 106 15.76 -3.57 18.10
N ALA A 107 15.53 -4.85 18.38
CA ALA A 107 15.56 -5.92 17.39
C ALA A 107 14.35 -5.92 16.45
N GLY A 108 13.25 -5.28 16.86
CA GLY A 108 11.98 -5.22 16.14
C GLY A 108 11.80 -3.95 15.30
N THR A 109 12.81 -3.07 15.20
CA THR A 109 12.74 -1.84 14.39
C THR A 109 13.44 -1.99 13.03
N GLY A 110 13.02 -1.19 12.05
CA GLY A 110 13.68 -1.11 10.74
C GLY A 110 13.75 -2.45 10.00
N LEU A 111 14.96 -2.92 9.68
CA LEU A 111 15.17 -4.16 8.92
C LEU A 111 14.80 -5.42 9.71
N GLY A 112 14.89 -5.40 11.04
CA GLY A 112 14.47 -6.52 11.89
C GLY A 112 12.95 -6.70 11.94
N ASN A 113 12.19 -5.66 11.56
CA ASN A 113 10.75 -5.65 11.66
C ASN A 113 10.07 -6.49 10.56
N GLN A 114 9.29 -7.51 10.95
CA GLN A 114 8.57 -8.38 10.00
C GLN A 114 7.33 -7.75 9.36
N PHE A 115 6.84 -6.61 9.87
CA PHE A 115 5.66 -5.92 9.34
C PHE A 115 5.88 -5.29 7.96
N TYR A 116 7.10 -5.31 7.41
CA TYR A 116 7.35 -4.90 6.02
C TYR A 116 6.50 -5.68 4.99
N VAL A 117 6.08 -6.91 5.32
CA VAL A 117 5.18 -7.71 4.46
C VAL A 117 3.83 -7.00 4.22
N ALA A 118 3.42 -6.11 5.13
CA ALA A 118 2.20 -5.31 4.97
C ALA A 118 2.24 -4.34 3.79
N TYR A 119 3.42 -3.95 3.28
CA TYR A 119 3.53 -3.13 2.06
C TYR A 119 2.93 -3.85 0.85
N PHE A 120 3.05 -5.17 0.75
CA PHE A 120 2.67 -5.95 -0.43
C PHE A 120 1.18 -5.84 -0.79
N PRO A 121 0.23 -6.19 0.09
CA PRO A 121 -1.19 -6.07 -0.23
C PRO A 121 -1.61 -4.63 -0.53
N VAL A 122 -1.05 -3.62 0.14
CA VAL A 122 -1.40 -2.20 -0.10
C VAL A 122 -0.92 -1.74 -1.47
N ILE A 123 0.33 -2.02 -1.82
CA ILE A 123 0.90 -1.67 -3.13
C ILE A 123 0.16 -2.41 -4.25
N ALA A 124 -0.15 -3.69 -4.05
CA ALA A 124 -0.93 -4.46 -5.00
C ALA A 124 -2.32 -3.85 -5.21
N ALA A 125 -3.04 -3.54 -4.13
CA ALA A 125 -4.34 -2.89 -4.19
C ALA A 125 -4.29 -1.55 -4.94
N PHE A 126 -3.33 -0.69 -4.64
CA PHE A 126 -3.16 0.57 -5.35
C PHE A 126 -2.91 0.35 -6.85
N GLY A 127 -2.03 -0.62 -7.18
CA GLY A 127 -1.68 -0.96 -8.55
C GLY A 127 -2.83 -1.54 -9.39
N PHE A 128 -3.81 -2.18 -8.76
CA PHE A 128 -5.00 -2.68 -9.44
C PHE A 128 -6.02 -1.60 -9.78
N VAL A 129 -5.97 -0.44 -9.13
CA VAL A 129 -6.97 0.64 -9.31
C VAL A 129 -6.41 1.80 -10.10
N MET A 130 -5.15 2.13 -9.89
CA MET A 130 -4.57 3.35 -10.43
C MET A 130 -3.83 3.12 -11.76
N PRO A 131 -3.85 4.11 -12.67
CA PRO A 131 -3.05 4.08 -13.88
C PRO A 131 -1.55 3.90 -13.58
N ARG A 132 -0.85 3.22 -14.48
CA ARG A 132 0.60 2.89 -14.37
C ARG A 132 1.47 4.04 -13.86
N ARG A 133 1.24 5.28 -14.30
CA ARG A 133 2.04 6.45 -13.88
C ARG A 133 1.95 6.69 -12.38
N PHE A 134 0.74 6.66 -11.81
CA PHE A 134 0.54 6.85 -10.37
C PHE A 134 1.07 5.66 -9.59
N THR A 135 0.87 4.43 -10.10
CA THR A 135 1.37 3.21 -9.47
C THR A 135 2.89 3.21 -9.35
N VAL A 136 3.62 3.62 -10.39
CA VAL A 136 5.09 3.75 -10.34
C VAL A 136 5.52 4.77 -9.29
N VAL A 137 4.88 5.94 -9.24
CA VAL A 137 5.19 6.96 -8.21
C VAL A 137 4.95 6.39 -6.81
N TYR A 138 3.83 5.70 -6.59
CA TYR A 138 3.51 5.10 -5.29
C TYR A 138 4.52 4.03 -4.87
N ILE A 139 4.95 3.17 -5.79
CA ILE A 139 5.99 2.16 -5.54
C ILE A 139 7.30 2.84 -5.14
N LEU A 140 7.72 3.88 -5.87
CA LEU A 140 8.95 4.61 -5.56
C LEU A 140 8.88 5.27 -4.19
N ILE A 141 7.75 5.90 -3.85
CA ILE A 141 7.53 6.48 -2.52
C ILE A 141 7.62 5.39 -1.44
N ALA A 142 7.00 4.23 -1.65
CA ALA A 142 7.06 3.12 -0.70
C ALA A 142 8.49 2.58 -0.52
N MET A 143 9.23 2.41 -1.62
CA MET A 143 10.63 1.97 -1.59
C MET A 143 11.51 2.97 -0.85
N VAL A 144 11.36 4.27 -1.11
CA VAL A 144 12.09 5.32 -0.41
C VAL A 144 11.72 5.35 1.06
N ALA A 145 10.44 5.35 1.40
CA ALA A 145 9.98 5.35 2.79
C ALA A 145 10.55 4.15 3.57
N TYR A 146 10.51 2.95 2.98
CA TYR A 146 11.05 1.75 3.60
C TYR A 146 12.58 1.81 3.75
N ALA A 147 13.31 2.19 2.69
CA ALA A 147 14.76 2.33 2.74
C ALA A 147 15.21 3.38 3.75
N THR A 148 14.59 4.55 3.75
CA THR A 148 14.87 5.62 4.73
C THR A 148 14.60 5.16 6.16
N THR A 149 13.50 4.46 6.40
CA THR A 149 13.19 3.92 7.73
C THR A 149 14.25 2.92 8.19
N CYS A 150 14.67 2.01 7.30
CA CYS A 150 15.72 1.04 7.63
C CYS A 150 17.06 1.73 7.91
N LEU A 151 17.43 2.74 7.13
CA LEU A 151 18.72 3.43 7.26
C LEU A 151 18.79 4.37 8.46
N LEU A 152 17.68 5.01 8.83
CA LEU A 152 17.67 6.03 9.90
C LEU A 152 17.39 5.46 11.30
N ILE A 153 16.62 4.38 11.40
CA ILE A 153 16.10 3.91 12.69
C ILE A 153 16.88 2.71 13.22
N ASN A 154 17.34 1.83 12.35
CA ASN A 154 18.14 0.68 12.74
C ASN A 154 19.48 0.68 11.99
N ALA A 155 20.52 1.19 12.65
CA ALA A 155 21.87 1.37 12.10
C ALA A 155 22.64 0.06 11.83
N GLN A 156 21.97 -1.09 11.71
CA GLN A 156 22.60 -2.38 11.38
C GLN A 156 23.29 -2.39 10.01
N ILE A 157 22.90 -1.49 9.10
CA ILE A 157 23.46 -1.41 7.73
C ILE A 157 24.78 -0.64 7.72
N VAL A 158 24.91 0.39 8.54
CA VAL A 158 26.10 1.24 8.65
C VAL A 158 26.43 1.39 10.12
N ASP A 159 27.32 0.54 10.61
CA ASP A 159 27.83 0.60 11.97
C ASP A 159 29.32 0.95 11.93
N GLY A 160 29.73 1.97 12.68
CA GLY A 160 31.13 2.42 12.73
C GLY A 160 31.76 2.87 11.40
N GLY A 161 30.97 3.05 10.33
CA GLY A 161 31.46 3.38 8.98
C GLY A 161 31.72 2.16 8.09
N GLU A 162 31.46 0.95 8.58
CA GLU A 162 31.49 -0.29 7.80
C GLU A 162 30.08 -0.69 7.36
N VAL A 163 29.96 -1.16 6.12
CA VAL A 163 28.68 -1.64 5.57
C VAL A 163 28.55 -3.13 5.84
N ASN A 164 27.51 -3.53 6.57
CA ASN A 164 27.19 -4.93 6.75
C ASN A 164 26.48 -5.48 5.51
N TRP A 165 27.24 -6.16 4.64
CA TRP A 165 26.76 -6.68 3.35
C TRP A 165 25.53 -7.60 3.46
N ASN A 166 25.41 -8.41 4.52
CA ASN A 166 24.26 -9.31 4.69
C ASN A 166 22.96 -8.52 4.91
N THR A 167 23.03 -7.46 5.73
CA THR A 167 21.87 -6.60 5.99
C THR A 167 21.53 -5.73 4.78
N PHE A 168 22.54 -5.28 4.04
CA PHE A 168 22.35 -4.56 2.79
C PHE A 168 21.67 -5.43 1.72
N GLU A 169 22.09 -6.69 1.57
CA GLU A 169 21.44 -7.65 0.68
C GLU A 169 19.98 -7.88 1.06
N ALA A 170 19.68 -8.02 2.35
CA ALA A 170 18.31 -8.16 2.84
C ALA A 170 17.45 -6.92 2.51
N LEU A 171 17.99 -5.71 2.66
CA LEU A 171 17.31 -4.48 2.27
C LEU A 171 17.00 -4.48 0.75
N VAL A 172 18.01 -4.74 -0.07
CA VAL A 172 17.88 -4.75 -1.54
C VAL A 172 16.86 -5.80 -1.98
N THR A 173 16.91 -7.00 -1.40
CA THR A 173 15.96 -8.09 -1.68
C THR A 173 14.53 -7.66 -1.39
N ARG A 174 14.28 -7.04 -0.23
CA ARG A 174 12.93 -6.55 0.12
C ARG A 174 12.47 -5.44 -0.81
N LEU A 175 13.36 -4.51 -1.20
CA LEU A 175 13.04 -3.46 -2.18
C LEU A 175 12.69 -4.03 -3.57
N ILE A 176 13.41 -5.06 -4.02
CA ILE A 176 13.10 -5.77 -5.26
C ILE A 176 11.72 -6.41 -5.17
N VAL A 177 11.39 -7.09 -4.07
CA VAL A 177 10.07 -7.72 -3.89
C VAL A 177 8.95 -6.67 -3.85
N ILE A 178 9.14 -5.56 -3.13
CA ILE A 178 8.20 -4.42 -3.11
C ILE A 178 7.94 -3.93 -4.55
N GLY A 179 9.01 -3.71 -5.32
CA GLY A 179 8.93 -3.29 -6.72
C GLY A 179 8.24 -4.32 -7.61
N ALA A 180 8.54 -5.61 -7.42
CA ALA A 180 7.97 -6.71 -8.19
C ALA A 180 6.46 -6.84 -7.96
N VAL A 181 6.00 -6.77 -6.71
CA VAL A 181 4.56 -6.82 -6.38
C VAL A 181 3.80 -5.66 -7.04
N GLY A 182 4.34 -4.44 -6.95
CA GLY A 182 3.73 -3.28 -7.60
C GLY A 182 3.78 -3.35 -9.13
N GLY A 183 4.87 -3.86 -9.68
CA GLY A 183 5.02 -4.11 -11.12
C GLY A 183 4.01 -5.12 -11.66
N LEU A 184 3.83 -6.24 -10.95
CA LEU A 184 2.83 -7.26 -11.25
C LEU A 184 1.42 -6.67 -11.21
N ALA A 185 1.06 -5.95 -10.16
CA ALA A 185 -0.25 -5.30 -10.04
C ALA A 185 -0.50 -4.32 -11.20
N SER A 186 0.51 -3.50 -11.56
CA SER A 186 0.42 -2.61 -12.72
C SER A 186 0.28 -3.36 -14.05
N PHE A 187 0.94 -4.52 -14.19
CA PHE A 187 0.81 -5.36 -15.38
C PHE A 187 -0.60 -5.95 -15.51
N PHE A 188 -1.16 -6.46 -14.41
CA PHE A 188 -2.53 -6.97 -14.36
C PHE A 188 -3.54 -5.91 -14.78
N TRP A 189 -3.39 -4.67 -14.29
CA TRP A 189 -4.23 -3.54 -14.70
C TRP A 189 -4.19 -3.31 -16.22
N ARG A 190 -2.99 -3.35 -16.83
CA ARG A 190 -2.83 -3.19 -18.28
C ARG A 190 -3.53 -4.30 -19.06
N VAL A 191 -3.35 -5.56 -18.64
CA VAL A 191 -3.94 -6.72 -19.33
C VAL A 191 -5.46 -6.69 -19.25
N GLN A 192 -6.03 -6.37 -18.07
CA GLN A 192 -7.48 -6.26 -17.92
C GLN A 192 -8.06 -5.17 -18.83
N ARG A 193 -7.37 -4.03 -18.97
CA ARG A 193 -7.83 -2.94 -19.83
C ARG A 193 -7.74 -3.27 -21.31
N SER A 194 -6.71 -3.98 -21.74
CA SER A 194 -6.62 -4.48 -23.13
C SER A 194 -7.80 -5.40 -23.44
N ARG A 195 -8.06 -6.39 -22.58
CA ARG A 195 -9.15 -7.36 -22.77
C ARG A 195 -10.53 -6.71 -22.85
N ARG A 196 -10.80 -5.66 -22.05
CA ARG A 196 -12.08 -4.92 -22.10
C ARG A 196 -12.27 -4.15 -23.41
N ARG A 197 -11.18 -3.71 -24.04
CA ARG A 197 -11.23 -2.99 -25.33
C ARG A 197 -11.44 -3.97 -26.48
N ASP A 198 -10.82 -5.13 -26.41
CA ASP A 198 -10.98 -6.20 -27.41
C ASP A 198 -12.37 -6.84 -27.39
N PHE A 199 -13.07 -6.84 -26.25
CA PHE A 199 -14.45 -7.34 -26.13
C PHE A 199 -15.54 -6.33 -26.57
N ASN A 200 -15.23 -5.04 -26.61
CA ASN A 200 -16.17 -3.95 -26.90
C ASN A 200 -15.93 -3.28 -28.26
N GLY A 201 -14.95 -3.75 -29.04
CA GLY A 201 -14.67 -3.33 -30.42
C GLY A 201 -15.14 -4.37 -31.42
#